data_AF-X1LDM6-F1
#
_entry.id   AF-X1LDM6-F1
#
_cell.length_a   1.000
_cell.length_b   1.000
_cell.length_c   1.000
_cell.angle_alpha   90.00
_cell.angle_beta   90.00
_cell.angle_gamma   90.00
#
_symmetry.space_group_name_H-M   'P 1'
#
loop_
_entity.id
_entity.type
_entity.pdbx_description
1 polymer ?
#
loop_
_entity_poly.entity_id
_entity_poly.type
_entity_poly.pdbx_seq_one_letter_code
_entity_poly.pdbx_strand_id
1 'polypeptide(L)' 'MIRFPEIIEDTAKDYQVQRVPQYATDLATEFHKFYRDCKVISDDKELSQARLSLILATQIVLKNTLNLMGISAPSKM' A
#
# COMPACT_ATOMS: atom_id res chain seq x y z
N MET A 1 -0.92 -6.24 -1.28
CA MET A 1 -1.20 -6.20 0.18
C MET A 1 -1.02 -7.56 0.82
N ILE A 2 -1.77 -8.61 0.43
CA ILE A 2 -1.65 -9.96 1.03
C ILE A 2 -0.24 -10.54 0.92
N ARG A 3 0.47 -10.24 -0.17
CA ARG A 3 1.86 -10.69 -0.42
C ARG A 3 2.93 -9.94 0.39
N PHE A 4 2.57 -8.90 1.14
CA PHE A 4 3.57 -8.10 1.87
C PHE A 4 4.40 -8.95 2.85
N PRO A 5 3.81 -9.81 3.69
CA PRO A 5 4.58 -10.63 4.63
C PRO A 5 5.53 -11.60 3.91
N GLU A 6 5.08 -12.26 2.84
CA GLU A 6 5.91 -13.16 2.02
C GLU A 6 7.12 -12.42 1.43
N ILE A 7 6.91 -11.23 0.86
CA ILE A 7 7.99 -10.43 0.28
C ILE A 7 9.03 -10.08 1.34
N ILE A 8 8.60 -9.71 2.55
CA ILE A 8 9.52 -9.40 3.65
C ILE A 8 10.27 -10.65 4.12
N GLU A 9 9.57 -11.78 4.26
CA GLU A 9 10.18 -13.05 4.67
C GLU A 9 11.24 -13.51 3.66
N ASP A 10 10.90 -13.50 2.37
CA ASP A 10 11.82 -13.90 1.30
C ASP A 10 13.02 -12.94 1.23
N THR A 11 12.79 -11.63 1.35
CA THR A 11 13.86 -10.62 1.39
C THR A 11 14.79 -10.83 2.59
N ALA A 12 14.25 -11.21 3.75
CA ALA A 12 15.05 -11.48 4.93
C ALA A 12 15.90 -12.76 4.81
N LYS A 13 15.41 -13.76 4.04
CA LYS A 13 16.13 -15.02 3.80
C LYS A 13 17.30 -14.87 2.82
N ASP A 14 17.12 -14.11 1.75
CA ASP A 14 18.09 -14.04 0.64
C ASP A 14 18.73 -12.66 0.42
N TYR A 15 18.38 -11.68 1.24
CA TYR A 15 18.91 -10.32 1.20
C TYR A 15 18.69 -9.58 -0.13
N GLN A 16 17.72 -9.98 -0.94
CA GLN A 16 17.33 -9.25 -2.16
C GLN A 16 16.52 -7.99 -1.85
N VAL A 17 17.16 -7.01 -1.21
CA VAL A 17 16.53 -5.79 -0.67
C VAL A 17 15.78 -4.95 -1.71
N GLN A 18 16.12 -5.07 -3.00
CA GLN A 18 15.42 -4.38 -4.10
C GLN A 18 13.93 -4.73 -4.21
N ARG A 19 13.48 -5.85 -3.63
CA ARG A 19 12.06 -6.25 -3.62
C ARG A 19 11.19 -5.26 -2.84
N VAL A 20 11.71 -4.67 -1.77
CA VAL A 20 10.96 -3.76 -0.89
C VAL A 20 10.58 -2.45 -1.61
N PRO A 21 11.51 -1.70 -2.23
CA PRO A 21 11.15 -0.51 -2.99
C PRO A 21 10.31 -0.85 -4.23
N GLN A 22 10.57 -1.96 -4.91
CA GLN A 22 9.75 -2.39 -6.05
C GLN A 22 8.29 -2.62 -5.61
N TYR A 23 8.08 -3.34 -4.51
CA TYR A 23 6.75 -3.56 -3.95
C TYR A 23 6.06 -2.24 -3.56
N ALA A 24 6.80 -1.29 -2.97
CA ALA A 24 6.26 0.03 -2.64
C ALA A 24 5.78 0.79 -3.90
N THR A 25 6.58 0.79 -4.96
CA THR A 25 6.24 1.44 -6.24
C THR A 25 5.06 0.77 -6.92
N ASP A 26 5.02 -0.56 -6.94
CA ASP A 26 3.92 -1.32 -7.54
C ASP A 26 2.61 -1.06 -6.77
N LEU A 27 2.66 -1.12 -5.43
CA LEU A 27 1.50 -0.84 -4.57
C LEU A 27 0.99 0.60 -4.77
N ALA A 28 1.88 1.58 -4.80
CA ALA A 28 1.52 2.98 -5.03
C ALA A 28 0.89 3.18 -6.43
N THR A 29 1.41 2.50 -7.44
CA THR A 29 0.88 2.55 -8.82
C THR A 29 -0.53 2.00 -8.90
N GLU A 30 -0.77 0.81 -8.33
CA GLU A 30 -2.10 0.20 -8.30
C GLU A 30 -3.09 1.01 -7.46
N PHE A 31 -2.64 1.56 -6.32
CA PHE A 31 -3.45 2.48 -5.53
C PHE A 31 -3.85 3.73 -6.31
N HIS A 32 -2.92 4.32 -7.07
CA HIS A 32 -3.20 5.51 -7.86
C HIS A 32 -4.21 5.24 -8.99
N LYS A 33 -4.13 4.07 -9.65
CA LYS A 33 -5.16 3.61 -10.60
C LYS A 33 -6.52 3.47 -9.92
N PHE A 34 -6.57 2.78 -8.78
CA PHE A 34 -7.79 2.63 -8.00
C PHE A 34 -8.41 3.98 -7.64
N TYR A 35 -7.61 4.93 -7.16
CA TYR A 35 -8.11 6.26 -6.77
C TYR A 35 -8.68 7.06 -7.94
N ARG A 36 -8.10 6.90 -9.14
CA ARG A 36 -8.58 7.55 -10.37
C ARG A 36 -9.89 6.95 -10.85
N ASP A 37 -9.97 5.62 -10.88
CA ASP A 37 -11.04 4.91 -11.58
C ASP A 37 -12.23 4.59 -10.66
N CYS A 38 -12.01 4.52 -9.34
CA CYS A 38 -13.03 4.19 -8.34
C CYS A 38 -13.38 5.39 -7.46
N LYS A 39 -14.58 5.95 -7.66
CA LYS A 39 -15.13 7.01 -6.80
C LYS A 39 -15.29 6.52 -5.35
N VAL A 40 -14.46 7.01 -4.43
CA VAL A 40 -14.45 6.54 -3.03
C VAL A 40 -15.72 6.95 -2.28
N ILE A 41 -16.11 8.21 -2.39
CA ILE A 41 -17.28 8.77 -1.72
C ILE A 41 -18.42 8.87 -2.73
N SER A 42 -19.45 8.06 -2.55
CA SER A 42 -20.64 7.98 -3.40
C SER A 42 -21.91 7.91 -2.57
N ASP A 43 -23.07 7.96 -3.22
CA ASP A 43 -24.37 7.85 -2.56
C ASP A 43 -24.60 6.44 -1.97
N ASP A 44 -23.91 5.43 -2.51
CA ASP A 44 -23.81 4.10 -1.93
C ASP A 44 -22.82 4.11 -0.75
N LYS A 45 -23.37 4.13 0.46
CA LYS A 45 -22.61 4.18 1.72
C LYS A 45 -21.86 2.88 2.01
N GLU A 46 -22.41 1.73 1.65
CA GLU A 46 -21.76 0.43 1.90
C GLU A 46 -20.52 0.30 1.02
N LEU A 47 -20.65 0.65 -0.27
CA LEU A 47 -19.54 0.67 -1.20
C LEU A 47 -18.47 1.70 -0.78
N SER A 48 -18.88 2.88 -0.34
CA SER A 48 -17.95 3.88 0.17
C SER A 48 -17.19 3.40 1.40
N GLN A 49 -17.87 2.75 2.34
CA GLN A 49 -17.23 2.20 3.54
C GLN A 49 -16.22 1.09 3.21
N ALA A 50 -16.55 0.22 2.26
CA ALA A 50 -15.64 -0.82 1.77
C ALA A 50 -14.39 -0.21 1.12
N ARG A 51 -14.57 0.81 0.25
CA ARG A 51 -13.46 1.51 -0.41
C ARG A 51 -12.59 2.27 0.58
N LEU A 52 -13.17 2.93 1.58
CA LEU A 52 -12.41 3.58 2.66
C LEU A 52 -11.57 2.58 3.45
N SER A 53 -12.12 1.41 3.76
CA SER A 53 -11.38 0.35 4.46
C SER A 53 -10.19 -0.14 3.63
N LEU A 54 -10.36 -0.28 2.31
CA LEU A 54 -9.27 -0.63 1.39
C LEU A 54 -8.16 0.43 1.37
N ILE A 55 -8.53 1.72 1.35
CA ILE A 55 -7.57 2.83 1.38
C ILE A 55 -6.77 2.82 2.69
N LEU A 56 -7.43 2.63 3.83
CA LEU A 56 -6.77 2.55 5.13
C LEU A 56 -5.79 1.38 5.20
N ALA A 57 -6.19 0.20 4.72
CA ALA A 57 -5.31 -0.96 4.64
C ALA A 57 -4.08 -0.67 3.75
N THR A 58 -4.29 -0.04 2.60
CA THR A 58 -3.21 0.36 1.69
C THR A 58 -2.24 1.32 2.37
N GLN A 59 -2.77 2.34 3.07
CA GLN A 59 -1.97 3.33 3.78
C GLN A 59 -1.09 2.69 4.84
N ILE A 60 -1.63 1.75 5.63
CA ILE A 60 -0.89 1.02 6.66
C ILE A 60 0.27 0.24 6.03
N VAL A 61 -0.01 -0.53 4.97
CA VAL A 61 1.01 -1.35 4.30
C VAL A 61 2.09 -0.48 3.67
N LEU A 62 1.72 0.61 2.99
CA LEU A 62 2.68 1.52 2.37
C LEU A 62 3.55 2.21 3.42
N LYS A 63 2.96 2.68 4.53
CA LYS A 63 3.69 3.25 5.67
C LYS A 63 4.69 2.26 6.26
N ASN A 64 4.28 1.02 6.48
CA ASN A 64 5.17 -0.02 6.99
C ASN A 64 6.33 -0.30 6.02
N THR A 65 6.04 -0.35 4.71
CA THR A 65 7.05 -0.57 3.67
C THR A 65 8.07 0.57 3.63
N LEU A 66 7.62 1.84 3.69
CA LEU A 66 8.49 3.01 3.73
C LEU A 66 9.34 3.06 5.01
N ASN A 67 8.72 2.79 6.16
CA ASN A 67 9.41 2.75 7.45
C ASN A 67 10.53 1.68 7.48
N LEU A 68 10.31 0.51 6.87
CA LEU A 68 11.35 -0.52 6.75
C LEU A 68 12.58 -0.06 5.97
N MET A 69 12.39 0.88 5.04
CA MET A 69 13.47 1.51 4.27
C MET A 69 14.06 2.75 4.95
N GLY A 70 13.57 3.12 6.13
CA GLY A 70 13.98 4.36 6.82
C GLY A 70 13.46 5.64 6.16
N ILE A 71 12.43 5.54 5.32
CA ILE A 71 11.83 6.67 4.60
C ILE A 71 10.63 7.20 5.38
N SER A 72 10.53 8.52 5.52
CA SER A 72 9.38 9.15 6.17
C SER A 72 8.11 9.00 5.32
N ALA A 73 6.99 8.69 5.97
CA ALA A 73 5.67 8.61 5.35
C ALA A 73 4.79 9.77 5.87
N PRO A 74 4.83 10.95 5.23
CA PRO A 74 4.07 12.11 5.70
C PRO A 74 2.55 11.89 5.57
N SER A 75 1.79 12.37 6.54
CA SER A 75 0.32 12.32 6.52
C SER A 75 -0.31 13.31 5.53
N LYS A 76 0.48 14.29 5.11
CA LYS A 76 0.15 15.29 4.10
C LYS A 76 1.43 15.60 3.33
N MET A 77 1.40 15.43 2.02
CA MET A 77 2.47 15.90 1.15
C MET A 77 2.37 17.41 0.93
#